data_AF-A0A7S2CAY9-F1
#
_entry.id   AF-A0A7S2CAY9-F1
#
_cell.length_a   1.000
_cell.length_b   1.000
_cell.length_c   1.000
_cell.angle_alpha   90.00
_cell.angle_beta   90.00
_cell.angle_gamma   90.00
#
_symmetry.space_group_name_H-M   'P 1'
#
loop_
_entity.id
_entity.type
_entity.pdbx_description
1 polymer ?
#
loop_
_entity_poly.entity_id
_entity_poly.type
_entity_poly.pdbx_seq_one_letter_code
_entity_poly.pdbx_strand_id
1 'polypeptide(L)'
;SMRRAFFVKDPAEGASMRRAFAGLWGLEPSNAAGQSEKVKAAEDPSRYVLKPQREGGGNNFFGDDLSRELRTMSPDELSAHVLMERIFPPSSHGILLRGGIATAGECICELGIYGVFLGGSSRLNSEKEVVLNGPAGHLLRKKLIDTDEGGVASGYAFLSSPLLYEESSD
;
A
#
# COMPACT_ATOMS: atom_id res chain seq x y z
N SER A 1 -3.26 -4.63 29.73
CA SER A 1 -3.86 -3.34 29.35
C SER A 1 -3.00 -2.71 28.25
N MET A 2 -3.28 -3.02 26.99
CA MET A 2 -2.52 -2.50 25.85
C MET A 2 -3.04 -1.09 25.59
N ARG A 3 -2.22 -0.07 25.87
CA ARG A 3 -2.61 1.33 25.62
C ARG A 3 -2.86 1.48 24.12
N ARG A 4 -4.12 1.55 23.72
CA ARG A 4 -4.56 2.01 22.40
C ARG A 4 -4.25 3.50 22.30
N ALA A 5 -2.97 3.84 22.10
CA ALA A 5 -2.58 5.20 21.79
C ALA A 5 -2.96 5.47 20.33
N PHE A 6 -4.21 5.83 20.10
CA PHE A 6 -4.63 6.35 18.81
C PHE A 6 -4.26 7.83 18.74
N PHE A 7 -3.55 8.21 17.69
CA PHE A 7 -3.32 9.62 17.34
C PHE A 7 -4.62 10.34 16.97
N VAL A 8 -5.70 9.58 16.70
CA VAL A 8 -7.04 10.05 16.39
C VAL A 8 -7.92 9.95 17.63
N LYS A 9 -8.50 11.08 18.05
CA LYS A 9 -9.34 11.16 19.25
C LYS A 9 -10.77 10.69 19.02
N ASP A 10 -11.31 10.90 17.82
CA ASP A 10 -12.66 10.47 17.46
C ASP A 10 -12.68 8.97 17.11
N PRO A 11 -13.39 8.13 17.88
CA PRO A 11 -13.53 6.71 17.58
C PRO A 11 -14.17 6.41 16.22
N ALA A 12 -15.08 7.26 15.74
CA ALA A 12 -15.76 7.08 14.47
C ALA A 12 -14.82 7.34 13.28
N GLU A 13 -14.01 8.39 13.36
CA GLU A 13 -12.94 8.67 12.41
C GLU A 13 -11.92 7.51 12.38
N GLY A 14 -11.48 7.05 13.56
CA GLY A 14 -10.59 5.90 13.66
C GLY A 14 -11.19 4.61 13.09
N ALA A 15 -12.50 4.39 13.26
CA ALA A 15 -13.20 3.26 12.63
C ALA A 15 -13.29 3.40 11.11
N SER A 16 -13.48 4.63 10.62
CA SER A 16 -13.49 4.94 9.20
C SER A 16 -12.15 4.62 8.54
N MET A 17 -11.04 5.06 9.14
CA MET A 17 -9.69 4.80 8.64
C MET A 17 -9.35 3.31 8.59
N ARG A 18 -9.74 2.55 9.64
CA ARG A 18 -9.46 1.12 9.72
C ARG A 18 -10.08 0.31 8.57
N ARG A 19 -11.16 0.79 7.94
CA ARG A 19 -11.77 0.11 6.78
C ARG A 19 -10.87 0.12 5.54
N ALA A 20 -9.91 1.04 5.46
CA ALA A 20 -8.97 1.14 4.34
C ALA A 20 -7.68 0.32 4.56
N PHE A 21 -7.51 -0.33 5.72
CA PHE A 21 -6.30 -1.09 6.03
C PHE A 21 -6.44 -2.53 5.54
N ALA A 22 -5.48 -2.98 4.74
CA ALA A 22 -5.25 -4.40 4.50
C ALA A 22 -4.57 -5.04 5.71
N GLY A 23 -4.47 -6.38 5.73
CA GLY A 23 -3.64 -7.08 6.70
C GLY A 23 -2.18 -6.62 6.67
N LEU A 24 -1.64 -6.22 7.83
CA LEU A 24 -0.28 -5.75 8.01
C LEU A 24 0.31 -6.39 9.26
N TRP A 25 1.45 -7.04 9.13
CA TRP A 25 2.11 -7.78 10.20
C TRP A 25 3.60 -7.45 10.27
N GLY A 26 4.06 -6.97 11.43
CA GLY A 26 5.48 -6.88 11.74
C GLY A 26 6.06 -8.27 12.00
N LEU A 27 7.31 -8.50 11.60
CA LEU A 27 7.96 -9.81 11.64
C LEU A 27 8.99 -9.95 12.77
N GLU A 28 8.92 -9.08 13.77
CA GLU A 28 9.75 -9.17 14.96
C GLU A 28 9.48 -10.48 15.72
N PRO A 29 10.49 -11.11 16.34
CA PRO A 29 10.30 -12.38 17.07
C PRO A 29 9.26 -12.30 18.19
N SER A 30 9.09 -11.12 18.79
CA SER A 30 8.11 -10.87 19.86
C SER A 30 6.67 -10.74 19.35
N ASN A 31 6.46 -10.59 18.05
CA ASN A 31 5.14 -10.43 17.43
C ASN A 31 4.55 -11.80 17.05
N ALA A 32 3.84 -12.43 18.00
CA ALA A 32 3.24 -13.76 17.78
C ALA A 32 2.29 -13.82 16.57
N ALA A 33 1.53 -12.76 16.30
CA ALA A 33 0.63 -12.71 15.13
C ALA A 33 1.45 -12.69 13.83
N GLY A 34 2.50 -11.88 13.77
CA GLY A 34 3.40 -11.86 12.62
C GLY A 34 4.14 -13.17 12.38
N GLN A 35 4.59 -13.85 13.44
CA GLN A 35 5.23 -15.16 13.31
C GLN A 35 4.26 -16.23 12.78
N SER A 36 2.99 -16.20 13.19
CA SER A 36 1.95 -17.06 12.61
C SER A 36 1.78 -16.77 11.11
N GLU A 37 1.66 -15.50 10.73
CA GLU A 37 1.35 -15.18 9.33
C GLU A 37 2.55 -15.32 8.41
N LYS A 38 3.77 -15.21 8.94
CA LYS A 38 5.00 -15.62 8.26
C LYS A 38 4.94 -17.07 7.78
N VAL A 39 4.47 -18.00 8.62
CA VAL A 39 4.37 -19.42 8.25
C VAL A 39 3.37 -19.59 7.11
N LYS A 40 2.18 -18.99 7.24
CA LYS A 40 1.15 -19.04 6.19
C LYS A 40 1.63 -18.43 4.87
N ALA A 41 2.34 -17.31 4.94
CA ALA A 41 2.88 -16.63 3.76
C ALA A 41 4.03 -17.43 3.10
N ALA A 42 4.79 -18.23 3.85
CA ALA A 42 5.80 -19.10 3.27
C ALA A 42 5.18 -20.33 2.56
N GLU A 43 3.96 -20.72 2.92
CA GLU A 43 3.20 -21.82 2.31
C GLU A 43 2.38 -21.35 1.09
N ASP A 44 1.72 -20.20 1.20
CA ASP A 44 0.95 -19.57 0.12
C ASP A 44 1.41 -18.12 -0.09
N PRO A 45 2.57 -17.90 -0.75
CA PRO A 45 3.13 -16.58 -0.93
C PRO A 45 2.33 -15.70 -1.88
N SER A 46 1.40 -16.29 -2.65
CA SER A 46 0.58 -15.55 -3.61
C SER A 46 -0.30 -14.49 -2.94
N ARG A 47 -0.70 -14.73 -1.69
CA ARG A 47 -1.60 -13.88 -0.90
C ARG A 47 -0.90 -12.73 -0.19
N TYR A 48 0.41 -12.61 -0.33
CA TYR A 48 1.20 -11.66 0.45
C TYR A 48 2.19 -10.89 -0.40
N VAL A 49 2.67 -9.78 0.17
CA VAL A 49 3.80 -8.99 -0.31
C VAL A 49 4.70 -8.71 0.89
N LEU A 50 6.01 -8.97 0.75
CA LEU A 50 6.99 -8.65 1.78
C LEU A 50 7.69 -7.35 1.39
N LYS A 51 7.60 -6.35 2.27
CA LYS A 51 8.07 -4.98 1.98
C LYS A 51 9.23 -4.61 2.90
N PRO A 52 10.43 -4.29 2.38
CA PRO A 52 11.45 -3.63 3.17
C PRO A 52 11.03 -2.17 3.46
N GLN A 53 11.67 -1.54 4.44
CA GLN A 53 11.49 -0.11 4.74
C GLN A 53 12.19 0.78 3.69
N ARG A 54 11.74 0.73 2.43
CA ARG A 54 12.28 1.52 1.30
C ARG A 54 11.16 2.15 0.46
N GLU A 55 11.48 3.27 -0.18
CA GLU A 55 10.59 4.04 -1.06
C GLU A 55 10.99 3.92 -2.54
N GLY A 56 10.09 4.29 -3.46
CA GLY A 56 10.40 4.43 -4.90
C GLY A 56 10.06 3.23 -5.79
N GLY A 57 9.49 2.15 -5.23
CA GLY A 57 9.11 0.94 -5.97
C GLY A 57 10.30 0.04 -6.34
N GLY A 58 10.04 -1.23 -6.66
CA GLY A 58 11.06 -2.19 -7.09
C GLY A 58 11.85 -2.88 -5.97
N ASN A 59 11.35 -2.85 -4.73
CA ASN A 59 12.04 -3.45 -3.58
C ASN A 59 11.21 -4.55 -2.89
N ASN A 60 9.98 -4.80 -3.34
CA ASN A 60 9.09 -5.74 -2.68
C ASN A 60 9.38 -7.17 -3.17
N PHE A 61 9.20 -8.14 -2.29
CA PHE A 61 9.27 -9.55 -2.65
C PHE A 61 7.87 -10.13 -2.81
N PHE A 62 7.70 -10.94 -3.85
CA PHE A 62 6.45 -11.60 -4.22
C PHE A 62 6.70 -13.09 -4.48
N GLY A 63 5.66 -13.92 -4.38
CA GLY A 63 5.72 -15.32 -4.81
C GLY A 63 6.90 -16.10 -4.23
N ASP A 64 7.65 -16.78 -5.10
CA ASP A 64 8.77 -17.61 -4.68
C ASP A 64 9.89 -16.83 -3.99
N ASP A 65 10.15 -15.58 -4.42
CA ASP A 65 11.13 -14.71 -3.76
C ASP A 65 10.69 -14.38 -2.33
N LEU A 66 9.40 -14.08 -2.12
CA LEU A 66 8.85 -13.88 -0.79
C LEU A 66 9.05 -15.13 0.08
N SER A 67 8.67 -16.31 -0.41
CA SER A 67 8.79 -17.55 0.35
C SER A 67 10.25 -17.87 0.69
N ARG A 68 11.17 -17.62 -0.26
CA ARG A 68 12.61 -17.77 -0.04
C ARG A 68 13.09 -16.84 1.07
N GLU A 69 12.85 -15.54 0.95
CA GLU A 69 13.33 -14.55 1.93
C GLU A 69 12.78 -14.82 3.35
N LEU A 70 11.52 -15.23 3.48
CA LEU A 70 10.95 -15.61 4.77
C LEU A 70 11.66 -16.82 5.42
N ARG A 71 12.24 -17.71 4.62
CA ARG A 71 12.95 -18.91 5.09
C ARG A 71 14.44 -18.65 5.33
N THR A 72 15.04 -17.71 4.60
CA THR A 72 16.50 -17.49 4.60
C THR A 72 16.95 -16.33 5.48
N MET A 73 16.16 -15.25 5.58
CA MET A 73 16.54 -14.09 6.38
C MET A 73 16.59 -14.42 7.87
N SER A 74 17.58 -13.85 8.55
CA SER A 74 17.68 -13.87 10.01
C SER A 74 16.51 -13.11 10.67
N PRO A 75 16.24 -13.36 11.95
CA PRO A 75 15.21 -12.62 12.69
C PRO A 75 15.41 -11.09 12.68
N ASP A 76 16.66 -10.64 12.72
CA ASP A 76 17.00 -9.21 12.70
C ASP A 76 16.72 -8.60 11.32
N GLU A 77 17.05 -9.30 10.24
CA GLU A 77 16.74 -8.87 8.87
C GLU A 77 15.23 -8.82 8.61
N LEU A 78 14.49 -9.83 9.09
CA LEU A 78 13.03 -9.85 8.97
C LEU A 78 12.35 -8.72 9.72
N SER A 79 12.93 -8.28 10.84
CA SER A 79 12.42 -7.13 11.60
C SER A 79 12.50 -5.81 10.82
N ALA A 80 13.30 -5.75 9.76
CA ALA A 80 13.35 -4.62 8.82
C ALA A 80 12.29 -4.71 7.70
N HIS A 81 11.36 -5.66 7.78
CA HIS A 81 10.31 -5.88 6.79
C HIS A 81 8.92 -5.89 7.42
N VAL A 82 7.92 -5.59 6.60
CA VAL A 82 6.50 -5.75 6.92
C VAL A 82 5.89 -6.74 5.95
N LEU A 83 5.20 -7.74 6.47
CA LEU A 83 4.37 -8.62 5.68
C LEU A 83 3.01 -7.96 5.49
N MET A 84 2.57 -7.84 4.24
CA MET A 84 1.29 -7.22 3.90
C MET A 84 0.43 -8.20 3.10
N GLU A 85 -0.86 -8.20 3.36
CA GLU A 85 -1.85 -8.89 2.53
C GLU A 85 -1.87 -8.30 1.12
N ARG A 86 -1.79 -9.16 0.11
CA ARG A 86 -1.86 -8.75 -1.29
C ARG A 86 -3.30 -8.37 -1.64
N ILE A 87 -3.46 -7.21 -2.26
CA ILE A 87 -4.75 -6.71 -2.73
C ILE A 87 -4.96 -7.17 -4.18
N PHE A 88 -6.12 -7.75 -4.45
CA PHE A 88 -6.53 -8.20 -5.79
C PHE A 88 -7.71 -7.35 -6.28
N PRO A 89 -7.45 -6.18 -6.88
CA PRO A 89 -8.52 -5.34 -7.41
C PRO A 89 -9.15 -5.95 -8.67
N PRO A 90 -10.37 -5.54 -9.05
CA PRO A 90 -10.95 -5.89 -10.34
C PRO A 90 -10.04 -5.48 -11.50
N SER A 91 -9.90 -6.35 -12.50
CA SER A 91 -9.20 -6.03 -13.74
C SER A 91 -10.13 -5.43 -14.77
N SER A 92 -9.54 -4.70 -15.71
CA SER A 92 -10.23 -4.20 -16.89
C SER A 92 -9.27 -4.23 -18.07
N HIS A 93 -9.79 -4.55 -19.25
CA HIS A 93 -9.02 -4.45 -20.47
C HIS A 93 -8.57 -3.00 -20.70
N GLY A 94 -7.33 -2.81 -21.12
CA GLY A 94 -6.78 -1.49 -21.39
C GLY A 94 -5.68 -1.52 -22.43
N ILE A 95 -5.43 -0.35 -23.02
CA ILE A 95 -4.30 -0.11 -23.91
C ILE A 95 -3.32 0.80 -23.20
N LEU A 96 -2.09 0.34 -23.05
CA LEU A 96 -0.99 1.07 -22.42
C LEU A 96 -0.04 1.55 -23.50
N LEU A 97 0.27 2.86 -23.53
CA LEU A 97 1.13 3.48 -24.54
C LEU A 97 2.43 3.95 -23.90
N ARG A 98 3.58 3.49 -24.42
CA ARG A 98 4.90 3.99 -24.01
C ARG A 98 5.84 4.03 -25.21
N GLY A 99 6.52 5.16 -25.40
CA GLY A 99 7.50 5.30 -26.49
C GLY A 99 6.93 5.04 -27.88
N GLY A 100 5.63 5.34 -28.09
CA GLY A 100 4.93 5.05 -29.36
C GLY A 100 4.47 3.60 -29.53
N ILE A 101 4.73 2.71 -28.57
CA ILE A 101 4.32 1.31 -28.61
C ILE A 101 3.07 1.12 -27.75
N ALA A 102 2.02 0.58 -28.35
CA ALA A 102 0.77 0.25 -27.69
C ALA A 102 0.74 -1.23 -27.30
N THR A 103 0.43 -1.50 -26.03
CA THR A 103 0.25 -2.85 -25.48
C THR A 103 -1.15 -2.97 -24.93
N ALA A 104 -1.96 -3.88 -25.48
CA ALA A 104 -3.28 -4.20 -24.97
C ALA A 104 -3.22 -5.37 -23.99
N GLY A 105 -4.04 -5.34 -22.92
CA GLY A 105 -4.09 -6.43 -21.96
C GLY A 105 -4.97 -6.15 -20.75
N GLU A 106 -5.10 -7.16 -19.89
CA GLU A 106 -5.77 -7.03 -18.61
C GLU A 106 -4.95 -6.17 -17.66
N CYS A 107 -5.59 -5.12 -17.15
CA CYS A 107 -4.94 -4.11 -16.34
C CYS A 107 -5.65 -3.93 -15.00
N ILE A 108 -4.87 -3.53 -14.00
CA ILE A 108 -5.38 -3.08 -12.70
C ILE A 108 -4.97 -1.64 -12.45
N CYS A 109 -5.75 -0.96 -11.60
CA CYS A 109 -5.55 0.44 -11.25
C CYS A 109 -5.22 0.61 -9.77
N GLU A 110 -4.40 1.62 -9.47
CA GLU A 110 -4.09 2.07 -8.12
C GLU A 110 -4.37 3.57 -8.02
N LEU A 111 -5.30 3.96 -7.15
CA LEU A 111 -5.71 5.34 -6.93
C LEU A 111 -4.93 5.96 -5.77
N GLY A 112 -4.16 6.99 -6.06
CA GLY A 112 -3.54 7.87 -5.07
C GLY A 112 -4.33 9.16 -4.91
N ILE A 113 -4.52 9.59 -3.66
CA ILE A 113 -5.12 10.88 -3.31
C ILE A 113 -4.03 11.75 -2.69
N TYR A 114 -3.79 12.93 -3.24
CA TYR A 114 -2.86 13.88 -2.65
C TYR A 114 -3.52 14.58 -1.46
N GLY A 115 -2.80 14.67 -0.34
CA GLY A 115 -3.20 15.46 0.83
C GLY A 115 -2.20 16.57 1.07
N VAL A 116 -2.68 17.75 1.44
CA VAL A 116 -1.85 18.89 1.85
C VAL A 116 -2.17 19.23 3.30
N PHE A 117 -1.13 19.32 4.11
CA PHE A 117 -1.21 19.71 5.51
C PHE A 117 -0.23 20.84 5.81
N LEU A 118 -0.72 21.93 6.38
CA LEU A 118 0.07 23.04 6.93
C LEU A 118 -0.39 23.26 8.38
N GLY A 119 0.52 23.06 9.31
CA GLY A 119 0.31 23.35 10.72
C GLY A 119 1.46 24.17 11.29
N GLY A 120 1.17 24.89 12.36
CA GLY A 120 2.12 25.73 13.07
C GLY A 120 1.94 25.61 14.58
N SER A 121 2.91 26.16 15.30
CA SER A 121 2.75 26.47 16.71
C SER A 121 3.13 27.92 16.91
N SER A 122 2.25 28.68 17.56
CA SER A 122 2.58 30.06 17.91
C SER A 122 3.64 30.05 19.02
N ARG A 123 4.75 30.77 18.78
CA ARG A 123 5.85 30.91 19.77
C ARG A 123 5.41 31.62 21.06
N LEU A 124 4.28 32.33 21.04
CA LEU A 124 3.78 33.13 22.15
C LEU A 124 2.92 32.35 23.14
N ASN A 125 2.20 31.33 22.70
CA ASN A 125 1.24 30.60 23.55
C ASN A 125 1.32 29.06 23.42
N SER A 126 2.24 28.53 22.60
CA SER A 126 2.40 27.08 22.35
C SER A 126 1.14 26.39 21.82
N GLU A 127 0.15 27.15 21.34
CA GLU A 127 -1.05 26.59 20.72
C GLU A 127 -0.71 26.05 19.34
N LYS A 128 -1.17 24.83 19.08
CA LYS A 128 -1.06 24.18 17.78
C LYS A 128 -2.20 24.69 16.90
N GLU A 129 -1.85 25.24 15.75
CA GLU A 129 -2.80 25.72 14.76
C GLU A 129 -2.69 24.86 13.50
N VAL A 130 -3.83 24.46 12.94
CA VAL A 130 -3.90 23.83 11.62
C VAL A 130 -4.39 24.91 10.65
N VAL A 131 -3.51 25.32 9.74
CA VAL A 131 -3.78 26.38 8.75
C VAL A 131 -4.40 25.79 7.48
N LEU A 132 -3.99 24.59 7.09
CA LEU A 132 -4.53 23.87 5.93
C LEU A 132 -4.50 22.37 6.22
N ASN A 133 -5.60 21.67 5.93
CA ASN A 133 -5.65 20.22 5.94
C ASN A 133 -6.74 19.77 4.96
N GLY A 134 -6.36 19.22 3.81
CA GLY A 134 -7.35 18.80 2.82
C GLY A 134 -6.76 18.07 1.60
N PRO A 135 -7.62 17.51 0.75
CA PRO A 135 -7.21 16.85 -0.48
C PRO A 135 -6.73 17.88 -1.52
N ALA A 136 -5.78 17.48 -2.36
CA ALA A 136 -5.15 18.32 -3.38
C ALA A 136 -5.09 17.61 -4.75
N GLY A 137 -6.14 16.85 -5.07
CA GLY A 137 -6.26 16.11 -6.32
C GLY A 137 -5.89 14.63 -6.18
N HIS A 138 -5.70 13.97 -7.33
CA HIS A 138 -5.51 12.52 -7.41
C HIS A 138 -4.53 12.14 -8.52
N LEU A 139 -4.05 10.90 -8.44
CA LEU A 139 -3.24 10.24 -9.44
C LEU A 139 -3.77 8.81 -9.60
N LEU A 140 -4.18 8.43 -10.80
CA LEU A 140 -4.48 7.03 -11.09
C LEU A 140 -3.31 6.42 -11.85
N ARG A 141 -2.77 5.33 -11.30
CA ARG A 141 -1.75 4.52 -11.96
C ARG A 141 -2.41 3.26 -12.51
N LYS A 142 -2.03 2.85 -13.70
CA LYS A 142 -2.50 1.62 -14.34
C LYS A 142 -1.30 0.73 -14.70
N LYS A 143 -1.43 -0.58 -14.51
CA LYS A 143 -0.42 -1.57 -14.90
C LYS A 143 -1.07 -2.85 -15.39
N LEU A 144 -0.33 -3.67 -16.12
CA LEU A 144 -0.78 -5.02 -16.47
C LEU A 144 -0.92 -5.87 -15.21
N ILE A 145 -1.85 -6.82 -15.23
CA ILE A 145 -2.17 -7.68 -14.09
C ILE A 145 -0.99 -8.55 -13.64
N ASP A 146 -0.11 -8.93 -14.57
CA ASP A 146 1.09 -9.75 -14.35
C ASP A 146 2.30 -8.94 -13.87
N THR A 147 2.16 -7.61 -13.74
CA THR A 147 3.22 -6.74 -13.23
C THR A 147 3.08 -6.61 -11.72
N ASP A 148 3.99 -7.23 -10.96
CA ASP A 148 3.95 -7.20 -9.50
C ASP A 148 4.29 -5.81 -8.92
N GLU A 149 5.31 -5.14 -9.48
CA GLU A 149 5.77 -3.85 -8.99
C GLU A 149 4.90 -2.67 -9.46
N GLY A 150 5.12 -1.52 -8.84
CA GLY A 150 4.47 -0.26 -9.17
C GLY A 150 5.45 0.85 -9.55
N GLY A 151 4.92 1.98 -9.98
CA GLY A 151 5.72 3.18 -10.24
C GLY A 151 5.86 3.53 -11.72
N VAL A 152 5.53 4.77 -12.04
CA VAL A 152 5.62 5.30 -13.41
C VAL A 152 7.08 5.56 -13.78
N ALA A 153 7.86 6.17 -12.88
CA ALA A 153 9.27 6.50 -13.09
C ALA A 153 10.15 5.25 -13.27
N SER A 154 9.84 4.18 -12.53
CA SER A 154 10.55 2.90 -12.62
C SER A 154 10.09 2.04 -13.82
N GLY A 155 9.08 2.51 -14.57
CA GLY A 155 8.59 1.84 -15.77
C GLY A 155 7.59 0.70 -15.54
N TYR A 156 7.14 0.44 -14.31
CA TYR A 156 6.16 -0.63 -14.05
C TYR A 156 4.70 -0.20 -14.27
N ALA A 157 4.42 1.11 -14.20
CA ALA A 157 3.08 1.65 -14.33
C ALA A 157 2.98 2.76 -15.38
N PHE A 158 1.74 3.10 -15.69
CA PHE A 158 1.33 4.14 -16.62
C PHE A 158 0.40 5.11 -15.91
N LEU A 159 0.34 6.35 -16.41
CA LEU A 159 -0.64 7.34 -15.94
C LEU A 159 -2.01 7.02 -16.55
N SER A 160 -3.04 7.21 -15.74
CA SER A 160 -4.44 7.05 -16.14
C SER A 160 -5.29 8.12 -15.48
N SER A 161 -6.56 8.20 -15.87
CA SER A 161 -7.59 9.01 -15.20
C SER A 161 -8.75 8.12 -14.76
N PRO A 162 -9.40 8.41 -13.62
CA PRO A 162 -10.57 7.68 -13.19
C PRO A 162 -11.79 8.08 -14.04
N LEU A 163 -12.60 7.10 -14.43
CA LEU A 163 -13.95 7.32 -14.94
C LEU A 163 -14.92 6.93 -13.83
N LEU A 164 -15.66 7.90 -13.29
CA LEU A 164 -16.76 7.62 -12.38
C LEU A 164 -17.98 7.21 -13.20
N TYR A 165 -18.63 6.13 -12.80
CA TYR A 165 -19.84 5.62 -13.41
C TYR A 165 -20.82 5.21 -12.31
N GLU A 166 -22.11 5.24 -12.61
CA GLU A 166 -23.13 4.68 -11.72
C GLU A 166 -23.08 3.16 -11.82
N GLU A 167 -23.08 2.49 -10.67
CA GLU A 167 -23.13 1.04 -10.61
C GLU A 167 -24.51 0.58 -11.11
N SER A 168 -24.55 -0.12 -12.25
CA SER A 168 -25.79 -0.68 -12.78
C SER A 168 -26.28 -1.75 -11.81
N SER A 169 -27.51 -1.59 -11.32
CA SER A 169 -28.17 -2.55 -10.43
C SER A 169 -28.62 -3.76 -11.25
N ASP A 170 -27.71 -4.68 -11.55
CA ASP A 170 -28.03 -6.02 -12.04
C ASP A 170 -28.15 -7.03 -10.87
#